data_AF-A0A3E2H6A8-F1
#
_entry.id   AF-A0A3E2H6A8-F1
#
_cell.length_a   1.000
_cell.length_b   1.000
_cell.length_c   1.000
_cell.angle_alpha   90.00
_cell.angle_beta   90.00
_cell.angle_gamma   90.00
#
_symmetry.space_group_name_H-M   'P 1'
#
loop_
_entity.id
_entity.type
_entity.pdbx_description
1 polymer ?
#
loop_
_entity_poly.entity_id
_entity_poly.type
_entity_poly.pdbx_seq_one_letter_code
_entity_poly.pdbx_strand_id
1 'polypeptide(L)'
;MKVNEALMQKAIANLKSQERPNFKATAEKYSLERTTLAKRFKGQHGSMKDASSTHKQRLNDIQEQVLIDQINLLTDRGMPPTCQVVHNMAEEIIQAPLGKNWVG
;
A
#
# COMPACT_ATOMS: atom_id res chain seq x y z
N MET A 1 1.41 10.13 16.73
CA MET A 1 1.50 8.78 17.34
C MET A 1 1.94 7.80 16.25
N LYS A 2 3.14 7.22 16.33
CA LYS A 2 3.57 6.19 15.36
C LYS A 2 2.76 4.92 15.63
N VAL A 3 1.73 4.66 14.84
CA VAL A 3 1.01 3.39 14.89
C VAL A 3 1.95 2.32 14.33
N ASN A 4 2.41 1.40 15.18
CA ASN A 4 3.15 0.23 14.74
C ASN A 4 2.19 -0.71 14.00
N GLU A 5 2.19 -0.62 12.67
CA GLU A 5 1.26 -1.37 11.80
C GLU A 5 1.29 -2.88 12.07
N ALA A 6 2.46 -3.44 12.39
CA ALA A 6 2.61 -4.84 12.76
C ALA A 6 1.85 -5.23 14.04
N LEU A 7 1.78 -4.35 15.05
CA LEU A 7 1.01 -4.59 16.27
C LEU A 7 -0.50 -4.49 15.99
N MET A 8 -0.90 -3.55 15.12
CA MET A 8 -2.29 -3.41 14.69
C MET A 8 -2.79 -4.69 13.98
N GLN A 9 -2.01 -5.23 13.05
CA GLN A 9 -2.36 -6.47 12.35
C GLN A 9 -2.46 -7.68 13.31
N LYS A 10 -1.53 -7.81 14.27
CA LYS A 10 -1.60 -8.86 15.31
C LYS A 10 -2.86 -8.74 16.17
N ALA A 11 -3.23 -7.52 16.57
CA ALA A 11 -4.45 -7.27 17.34
C ALA A 11 -5.72 -7.61 16.55
N ILE A 12 -5.77 -7.25 15.26
CA ILE A 12 -6.89 -7.59 14.37
C ILE A 12 -7.01 -9.11 14.21
N ALA A 13 -5.89 -9.83 14.01
CA ALA A 13 -5.90 -11.29 13.90
C ALA A 13 -6.41 -11.95 15.20
N ASN A 14 -5.99 -11.43 16.37
CA ASN A 14 -6.49 -11.91 17.65
C ASN A 14 -8.01 -11.70 17.81
N LEU A 15 -8.52 -10.54 17.41
CA LEU A 15 -9.97 -10.27 17.43
C LEU A 15 -10.75 -11.18 16.47
N LYS A 16 -10.20 -11.52 15.31
CA LYS A 16 -10.84 -12.45 14.36
C LYS A 16 -10.90 -13.89 14.87
N SER A 17 -9.95 -14.30 15.72
CA SER A 17 -9.95 -15.62 16.37
C SER A 17 -10.94 -15.74 17.54
N GLN A 18 -11.47 -14.63 18.04
CA GLN A 18 -12.42 -14.64 19.16
C GLN A 18 -13.86 -14.80 18.64
N GLU A 19 -14.61 -15.72 19.23
CA GLU A 19 -16.04 -15.90 18.95
C GLU A 19 -16.86 -14.63 19.32
N ARG A 20 -16.43 -13.91 20.35
CA ARG A 20 -16.92 -12.58 20.73
C ARG A 20 -15.77 -11.58 20.81
N PRO A 21 -15.62 -10.66 19.84
CA PRO A 21 -14.48 -9.73 19.80
C PRO A 21 -14.43 -8.80 21.01
N ASN A 22 -13.39 -8.92 21.84
CA ASN A 22 -13.14 -8.04 22.98
C ASN A 22 -12.06 -7.00 22.66
N PHE A 23 -12.52 -5.83 22.20
CA PHE A 23 -11.64 -4.72 21.83
C PHE A 23 -10.84 -4.13 23.00
N LYS A 24 -11.39 -4.13 24.22
CA LYS A 24 -10.74 -3.49 25.37
C LYS A 24 -9.52 -4.31 25.81
N ALA A 25 -9.73 -5.60 26.09
CA ALA A 25 -8.66 -6.50 26.51
C ALA A 25 -7.56 -6.61 25.44
N THR A 26 -7.95 -6.67 24.17
CA THR A 26 -6.98 -6.74 23.07
C THR A 26 -6.19 -5.43 22.92
N ALA A 27 -6.84 -4.27 23.03
CA ALA A 27 -6.17 -2.97 22.97
C ALA A 27 -5.14 -2.80 24.11
N GLU A 28 -5.50 -3.20 25.33
CA GLU A 28 -4.59 -3.17 26.48
C GLU A 28 -3.39 -4.10 26.28
N LYS A 29 -3.62 -5.33 25.81
CA LYS A 29 -2.57 -6.33 25.53
C LYS A 29 -1.51 -5.84 24.53
N TYR A 30 -1.92 -5.09 23.50
CA TYR A 30 -1.02 -4.59 22.46
C TYR A 30 -0.65 -3.10 22.64
N SER A 31 -1.06 -2.47 23.75
CA SER A 31 -0.88 -1.04 24.03
C SER A 31 -1.36 -0.13 22.88
N LEU A 32 -2.51 -0.47 22.31
CA LEU A 32 -3.16 0.26 21.21
C LEU A 32 -4.35 1.06 21.71
N GLU A 33 -4.69 2.13 20.99
CA GLU A 33 -5.94 2.85 21.24
C GLU A 33 -7.15 2.02 20.79
N ARG A 34 -8.08 1.74 21.71
CA ARG A 34 -9.26 0.89 21.47
C ARG A 34 -10.13 1.37 20.30
N THR A 35 -10.37 2.67 20.20
CA THR A 35 -11.18 3.30 19.16
C THR A 35 -10.56 3.09 17.78
N THR A 36 -9.24 3.30 17.65
CA THR A 36 -8.48 3.05 16.42
C THR A 36 -8.52 1.57 16.04
N LEU A 37 -8.33 0.65 16.99
CA LEU A 37 -8.44 -0.80 16.75
C LEU A 37 -9.84 -1.21 16.26
N ALA A 38 -10.90 -0.66 16.86
CA ALA A 38 -12.27 -0.96 16.46
C ALA A 38 -12.59 -0.44 15.04
N LYS A 39 -12.16 0.78 14.70
CA LYS A 39 -12.32 1.34 13.35
C LYS A 39 -11.58 0.51 12.30
N ARG A 40 -10.36 0.08 12.61
CA ARG A 40 -9.53 -0.81 11.77
C ARG A 40 -10.17 -2.18 11.56
N PHE A 41 -10.68 -2.81 12.63
CA PHE A 41 -11.36 -4.11 12.55
C PHE A 41 -12.63 -4.04 11.69
N LYS A 42 -13.37 -2.93 11.76
CA LYS A 42 -14.57 -2.69 10.94
C LYS A 42 -14.26 -2.23 9.51
N GLY A 43 -12.98 -2.07 9.14
CA GLY A 43 -12.57 -1.59 7.81
C GLY A 43 -12.80 -0.09 7.57
N GLN A 44 -13.09 0.70 8.59
CA GLN A 44 -13.36 2.14 8.45
C GLN A 44 -12.08 2.98 8.25
N HIS A 45 -10.93 2.45 8.68
CA HIS A 45 -9.63 3.01 8.38
C HIS A 45 -8.78 1.89 7.76
N GLY A 46 -8.21 2.14 6.58
CA GLY A 46 -7.15 1.29 6.00
C GLY A 46 -5.81 1.53 6.69
N SER A 47 -4.77 0.79 6.27
CA SER A 47 -3.39 1.20 6.60
C SER A 47 -3.12 2.60 6.12
N MET A 48 -2.29 3.34 6.85
CA MET A 48 -1.74 4.58 6.30
C MET A 48 -1.04 4.33 4.97
N LYS A 49 -0.39 3.15 4.83
CA LYS A 49 0.22 2.70 3.59
C LYS A 49 -0.84 2.49 2.50
N ASP A 50 -1.86 1.69 2.78
CA ASP A 50 -2.97 1.43 1.84
C ASP A 50 -3.67 2.73 1.42
N ALA A 51 -3.99 3.62 2.36
CA ALA A 51 -4.62 4.91 2.05
C ALA A 51 -3.71 5.81 1.21
N SER A 52 -2.39 5.79 1.44
CA SER A 52 -1.45 6.50 0.58
C SER A 52 -1.29 5.87 -0.80
N SER A 53 -1.32 4.54 -0.90
CA SER A 53 -1.36 3.81 -2.18
C SER A 53 -2.61 4.18 -2.97
N THR A 54 -3.79 3.95 -2.40
CA THR A 54 -5.09 4.13 -3.06
C THR A 54 -5.32 5.57 -3.53
N HIS A 55 -4.84 6.58 -2.79
CA HIS A 55 -5.10 7.98 -3.14
C HIS A 55 -3.95 8.70 -3.84
N LYS A 56 -2.71 8.17 -3.80
CA LYS A 56 -1.53 8.87 -4.37
C LYS A 56 -0.88 8.14 -5.53
N GLN A 57 -1.15 6.84 -5.73
CA GLN A 57 -0.63 6.14 -6.89
C GLN A 57 -1.44 6.49 -8.14
N ARG A 58 -0.72 6.75 -9.23
CA ARG A 58 -1.32 6.92 -10.57
C ARG A 58 -1.54 5.57 -11.26
N LEU A 59 -0.67 4.60 -10.97
CA LEU A 59 -0.76 3.23 -11.44
C LEU A 59 -1.33 2.37 -10.32
N ASN A 60 -2.15 1.38 -10.64
CA ASN A 60 -2.51 0.34 -9.68
C ASN A 60 -1.38 -0.70 -9.55
N ASP A 61 -1.44 -1.54 -8.51
CA ASP A 61 -0.40 -2.55 -8.23
C ASP A 61 -0.07 -3.46 -9.43
N ILE A 62 -1.07 -3.82 -10.24
CA ILE A 62 -0.87 -4.66 -11.44
C ILE A 62 -0.12 -3.88 -12.52
N GLN A 63 -0.50 -2.61 -12.74
CA GLN A 63 0.16 -1.73 -13.70
C GLN A 63 1.61 -1.43 -13.29
N GLU A 64 1.86 -1.22 -11.99
CA GLU A 64 3.22 -1.05 -11.48
C GLU A 64 4.05 -2.31 -11.70
N GLN A 65 3.48 -3.50 -11.49
CA GLN A 65 4.19 -4.75 -11.75
C GLN A 65 4.57 -4.90 -13.23
N VAL A 66 3.65 -4.60 -14.16
CA VAL A 66 3.93 -4.62 -15.60
C VAL A 66 5.04 -3.65 -15.97
N LEU A 67 5.05 -2.45 -15.39
CA LEU A 67 6.10 -1.45 -15.61
C LEU A 67 7.46 -1.96 -15.11
N ILE A 68 7.49 -2.55 -13.91
CA ILE A 68 8.71 -3.14 -13.32
C ILE A 68 9.24 -4.27 -14.21
N ASP A 69 8.37 -5.17 -14.66
CA ASP A 69 8.75 -6.29 -15.52
C ASP A 69 9.37 -5.80 -16.84
N GLN A 70 8.81 -4.73 -17.43
CA GLN A 70 9.33 -4.12 -18.64
C GLN A 70 10.70 -3.46 -18.41
N ILE A 71 10.89 -2.77 -17.28
CA ILE A 71 12.17 -2.16 -16.88
C ILE A 71 13.24 -3.26 -16.69
N ASN A 72 12.89 -4.34 -16.00
CA ASN A 72 13.79 -5.46 -15.77
C ASN A 72 14.17 -6.13 -17.09
N LEU A 73 13.21 -6.40 -17.97
CA LEU A 73 13.45 -6.99 -19.29
C LEU A 73 14.46 -6.19 -20.11
N LEU A 74 14.37 -4.86 -20.09
CA LEU A 74 15.29 -3.98 -20.81
C LEU A 74 16.66 -3.92 -20.15
N THR A 75 16.69 -3.89 -18.82
CA THR A 75 17.94 -3.90 -18.04
C THR A 75 18.71 -5.20 -18.25
N ASP A 76 18.04 -6.35 -18.25
CA ASP A 76 18.62 -7.67 -18.50
C ASP A 76 19.19 -7.79 -19.92
N ARG A 77 18.64 -7.02 -20.87
CA ARG A 77 19.15 -6.90 -22.24
C ARG A 77 20.31 -5.90 -22.37
N GLY A 78 20.80 -5.35 -21.27
CA GLY A 78 21.88 -4.35 -21.26
C GLY A 78 21.44 -2.96 -21.72
N MET A 79 20.14 -2.67 -21.73
CA MET A 79 19.57 -1.38 -22.12
C MET A 79 18.70 -0.81 -20.99
N PRO A 80 19.29 -0.38 -19.86
CA PRO A 80 18.51 0.20 -18.78
C PRO A 80 17.72 1.42 -19.31
N PRO A 81 16.40 1.48 -19.09
CA PRO A 81 15.57 2.55 -19.64
C PRO A 81 15.90 3.89 -18.97
N THR A 82 15.85 4.97 -19.75
CA THR A 82 15.98 6.34 -19.21
C THR A 82 14.70 6.77 -18.51
N CYS A 83 14.76 7.80 -17.66
CA CYS A 83 13.58 8.33 -16.98
C CYS A 83 12.44 8.72 -17.95
N GLN A 84 12.78 9.24 -19.14
CA GLN A 84 11.79 9.57 -20.17
C GLN A 84 11.12 8.31 -20.74
N VAL A 85 11.89 7.25 -20.96
CA VAL A 85 11.35 5.98 -21.46
C VAL A 85 10.42 5.35 -20.42
N VAL A 86 10.79 5.39 -19.14
CA VAL A 86 9.92 4.94 -18.03
C VAL A 86 8.63 5.75 -17.95
N HIS A 87 8.71 7.07 -18.13
CA HIS A 87 7.53 7.95 -18.16
C HIS A 87 6.58 7.57 -19.32
N ASN A 88 7.13 7.41 -20.53
CA ASN A 88 6.35 7.03 -21.71
C ASN A 88 5.68 5.65 -21.53
N MET A 89 6.41 4.66 -20.99
CA MET A 89 5.84 3.33 -20.70
C MET A 89 4.69 3.40 -19.69
N ALA A 90 4.85 4.22 -18.66
CA ALA A 90 3.82 4.40 -17.65
C ALA A 90 2.56 5.07 -18.24
N GLU A 91 2.72 6.09 -19.10
CA GLU A 91 1.60 6.70 -19.84
C GLU A 91 0.90 5.70 -20.77
N GLU A 92 1.67 4.84 -21.45
CA GLU A 92 1.14 3.78 -22.31
C GLU A 92 0.33 2.74 -21.51
N ILE A 93 0.79 2.37 -20.31
CA ILE A 93 0.08 1.40 -19.45
C ILE A 93 -1.22 1.98 -18.90
N ILE A 94 -1.25 3.28 -18.54
CA ILE A 94 -2.45 3.91 -17.97
C ILE A 94 -3.36 4.56 -19.01
N GLN A 95 -2.90 4.66 -20.27
CA GLN A 95 -3.60 5.34 -21.37
C GLN A 95 -4.01 6.78 -21.02
N ALA A 96 -3.16 7.47 -20.26
CA ALA A 96 -3.42 8.82 -19.75
C ALA A 96 -2.10 9.57 -19.51
N PRO A 97 -2.11 10.91 -19.61
CA PRO A 97 -0.92 11.71 -19.40
C PRO A 97 -0.51 11.75 -17.92
N LEU A 98 0.78 11.61 -17.68
CA LEU A 98 1.41 11.74 -16.37
C LEU A 98 2.00 13.15 -16.20
N GLY A 99 2.21 13.54 -14.94
CA GLY A 99 2.88 14.81 -14.65
C GLY A 99 4.31 14.80 -15.18
N LYS A 100 4.80 15.96 -15.65
CA LYS A 100 6.16 16.11 -16.19
C LYS A 100 7.27 15.63 -15.22
N ASN A 101 7.05 15.79 -13.91
CA ASN A 101 8.02 15.44 -12.86
C ASN A 101 7.63 14.12 -12.14
N TRP A 102 6.94 13.20 -12.83
CA TRP A 102 6.46 11.97 -12.19
C TRP A 102 7.60 10.96 -11.89
N VAL A 103 8.65 10.93 -12.73
CA VAL A 103 9.80 10.01 -12.58
C VAL A 103 10.95 10.64 -11.75
N GLY A 104 10.93 11.96 -11.51
CA GLY A 104 11.96 12.69 -10.77
C GLY A 104 11.78 14.20 -10.86
#